data_AF-A0A225VCK6-F1
#
_entry.id   AF-A0A225VCK6-F1
#
_cell.length_a   1.000
_cell.length_b   1.000
_cell.length_c   1.000
_cell.angle_alpha   90.00
_cell.angle_beta   90.00
_cell.angle_gamma   90.00
#
_symmetry.space_group_name_H-M   'P 1'
#
loop_
_entity.id
_entity.type
_entity.pdbx_description
1 polymer ?
#
loop_
_entity_poly.entity_id
_entity_poly.type
_entity_poly.pdbx_seq_one_letter_code
_entity_poly.pdbx_strand_id
1 'polypeptide(L)'
;MQSRRSSRNAVHENIVRMRGLTTTEGHRFFDAIHASQHIFLFRDNFRMDVAAFDASFELCQPFIVDTVRYQREVLAVALNWIGTAATCRSQEVFFDLTYSTVHKYIIRGVRAILLALNSSMKISTQIPPVFLYKHSYFHQALGAIDGTHFQVT
;
A
#
# COMPACT_ATOMS: atom_id res chain seq x y z
N MET A 1 1.76 -21.80 18.51
CA MET A 1 1.43 -20.83 17.42
C MET A 1 -0.06 -20.49 17.30
N GLN A 2 -1.00 -21.22 17.94
CA GLN A 2 -2.44 -20.93 17.87
C GLN A 2 -2.87 -19.63 18.60
N SER A 3 -2.27 -19.27 19.74
CA SER A 3 -2.77 -18.11 20.53
C SER A 3 -2.54 -16.74 19.87
N ARG A 4 -1.43 -16.54 19.14
CA ARG A 4 -1.18 -15.28 18.39
C ARG A 4 -2.13 -15.09 17.21
N ARG A 5 -2.51 -16.18 16.53
CA ARG A 5 -3.43 -16.14 15.39
C ARG A 5 -4.86 -15.84 15.86
N SER A 6 -5.29 -16.45 16.97
CA SER A 6 -6.58 -16.16 17.62
C SER A 6 -6.66 -14.72 18.13
N SER A 7 -5.59 -14.20 18.73
CA SER A 7 -5.51 -12.80 19.18
C SER A 7 -5.59 -11.80 18.02
N ARG A 8 -4.86 -12.04 16.92
CA ARG A 8 -4.87 -11.14 15.75
C ARG A 8 -6.24 -11.12 15.06
N ASN A 9 -6.88 -12.29 14.94
CA ASN A 9 -8.22 -12.38 14.36
C ASN A 9 -9.26 -11.62 15.21
N ALA A 10 -9.20 -11.72 16.54
CA ALA A 10 -10.09 -10.95 17.42
C ALA A 10 -9.90 -9.43 17.31
N VAL A 11 -8.66 -8.95 17.17
CA VAL A 11 -8.38 -7.52 16.95
C VAL A 11 -8.85 -7.09 15.56
N HIS A 12 -8.64 -7.92 14.54
CA HIS A 12 -9.13 -7.69 13.18
C HIS A 12 -10.65 -7.58 13.14
N GLU A 13 -11.37 -8.55 13.72
CA GLU A 13 -12.83 -8.56 13.85
C GLU A 13 -13.33 -7.32 14.59
N ASN A 14 -12.65 -6.88 15.65
CA ASN A 14 -13.01 -5.66 16.37
C ASN A 14 -12.83 -4.41 15.49
N ILE A 15 -11.73 -4.31 14.73
CA ILE A 15 -11.49 -3.19 13.79
C ILE A 15 -12.53 -3.18 12.68
N VAL A 16 -12.85 -4.34 12.11
CA VAL A 16 -13.90 -4.54 11.10
C VAL A 16 -15.26 -4.08 11.65
N ARG A 17 -15.63 -4.56 12.85
CA ARG A 17 -16.88 -4.22 13.52
C ARG A 17 -16.98 -2.73 13.87
N MET A 18 -15.91 -2.14 14.43
CA MET A 18 -15.84 -0.70 14.74
C MET A 18 -16.00 0.19 13.51
N ARG A 19 -15.70 -0.34 12.33
CA ARG A 19 -15.79 0.37 11.05
C ARG A 19 -17.08 0.08 10.27
N GLY A 20 -18.03 -0.63 10.88
CA GLY A 20 -19.32 -0.96 10.28
C GLY A 20 -19.23 -1.94 9.12
N LEU A 21 -18.12 -2.67 8.99
CA LEU A 21 -17.92 -3.68 7.95
C LEU A 21 -18.45 -5.02 8.42
N THR A 22 -19.25 -5.68 7.59
CA THR A 22 -19.56 -7.10 7.72
C THR A 22 -18.63 -7.88 6.80
N THR A 23 -17.54 -8.43 7.34
CA THR A 23 -16.79 -9.47 6.64
C THR A 23 -17.49 -10.79 6.89
N THR A 24 -18.12 -11.37 5.87
CA THR A 24 -18.44 -12.81 5.88
C THR A 24 -17.15 -13.60 6.02
N GLU A 25 -17.18 -14.76 6.69
CA GLU A 25 -16.00 -15.62 6.83
C GLU A 25 -15.33 -15.85 5.46
N GLY A 26 -14.07 -15.45 5.32
CA GLY A 26 -13.29 -15.59 4.09
C GLY A 26 -13.27 -14.37 3.16
N HIS A 27 -14.08 -13.33 3.39
CA HIS A 27 -13.92 -12.07 2.65
C HIS A 27 -12.71 -11.30 3.15
N ARG A 28 -11.83 -10.89 2.22
CA ARG A 28 -10.66 -10.09 2.57
C ARG A 28 -11.12 -8.68 2.90
N PHE A 29 -10.45 -8.07 3.86
CA PHE A 29 -10.79 -6.75 4.36
C PHE A 29 -10.83 -5.67 3.28
N PHE A 30 -9.87 -5.71 2.35
CA PHE A 30 -9.84 -4.78 1.23
C PHE A 30 -11.09 -4.91 0.35
N ASP A 31 -11.48 -6.13 0.01
CA ASP A 31 -12.67 -6.38 -0.82
C ASP A 31 -13.95 -5.87 -0.13
N ALA A 32 -14.04 -6.02 1.20
CA ALA A 32 -15.17 -5.51 1.98
C ALA A 32 -15.23 -3.97 2.01
N ILE A 33 -14.08 -3.28 2.08
CA ILE A 33 -14.04 -1.81 1.99
C ILE A 33 -14.35 -1.34 0.56
N HIS A 34 -13.78 -2.00 -0.45
CA HIS A 34 -13.94 -1.64 -1.85
C HIS A 34 -15.40 -1.77 -2.30
N ALA A 35 -16.07 -2.85 -1.89
CA ALA A 35 -17.49 -3.09 -2.19
C ALA A 35 -18.47 -2.34 -1.26
N SER A 36 -17.97 -1.58 -0.27
CA SER A 36 -18.84 -0.90 0.69
C SER A 36 -19.64 0.22 0.02
N GLN A 37 -20.93 0.31 0.33
CA GLN A 37 -21.78 1.43 -0.06
C GLN A 37 -21.47 2.72 0.71
N HIS A 38 -20.68 2.64 1.79
CA HIS A 38 -20.30 3.79 2.59
C HIS A 38 -19.12 4.54 1.94
N ILE A 39 -19.41 5.52 1.10
CA ILE A 39 -18.43 6.26 0.28
C ILE A 39 -17.25 6.85 1.08
N PHE A 40 -17.48 7.25 2.33
CA PHE A 40 -16.43 7.82 3.18
C PHE A 40 -15.47 6.76 3.71
N LEU A 41 -15.90 5.50 3.79
CA LEU A 41 -15.09 4.44 4.37
C LEU A 41 -13.84 4.18 3.53
N PHE A 42 -13.97 4.14 2.21
CA PHE A 42 -12.83 4.00 1.31
C PHE A 42 -11.92 5.23 1.39
N ARG A 43 -12.52 6.42 1.33
CA ARG A 43 -11.82 7.70 1.37
C ARG A 43 -11.01 7.93 2.64
N ASP A 44 -11.54 7.56 3.80
CA ASP A 44 -10.85 7.74 5.07
C ASP A 44 -9.62 6.84 5.20
N ASN A 45 -9.59 5.71 4.49
CA ASN A 45 -8.48 4.75 4.54
C ASN A 45 -7.40 4.99 3.48
N PHE A 46 -7.80 5.47 2.31
CA PHE A 46 -6.91 5.58 1.15
C PHE A 46 -6.74 7.01 0.64
N ARG A 47 -7.42 8.00 1.26
CA ARG A 47 -7.40 9.43 0.90
C ARG A 47 -7.87 9.72 -0.53
N MET A 48 -8.56 8.78 -1.15
CA MET A 48 -9.16 8.87 -2.49
C MET A 48 -10.47 8.10 -2.52
N ASP A 49 -11.35 8.36 -3.47
CA ASP A 49 -12.55 7.54 -3.69
C ASP A 49 -12.22 6.25 -4.45
N VAL A 50 -13.21 5.36 -4.55
CA VAL A 50 -13.08 4.05 -5.22
C VAL A 50 -12.73 4.20 -6.70
N ALA A 51 -13.33 5.18 -7.40
CA ALA A 51 -13.11 5.38 -8.82
C ALA A 51 -11.69 5.87 -9.11
N ALA A 52 -11.19 6.80 -8.30
CA ALA A 52 -9.81 7.28 -8.36
C ALA A 52 -8.81 6.16 -8.02
N PHE A 53 -9.15 5.29 -7.07
CA PHE A 53 -8.35 4.11 -6.78
C PHE A 53 -8.32 3.13 -7.95
N ASP A 54 -9.46 2.83 -8.56
CA ASP A 54 -9.55 1.92 -9.70
C ASP A 54 -8.73 2.46 -10.89
N ALA A 55 -8.86 3.74 -11.20
CA ALA A 55 -8.03 4.38 -12.23
C ALA A 55 -6.53 4.33 -11.90
N SER A 56 -6.16 4.56 -10.64
CA SER A 56 -4.77 4.46 -10.18
C SER A 56 -4.26 3.02 -10.28
N PHE A 57 -5.12 2.03 -10.00
CA PHE A 57 -4.80 0.62 -10.13
C PHE A 57 -4.50 0.23 -11.57
N GLU A 58 -5.35 0.62 -12.53
CA GLU A 58 -5.12 0.34 -13.95
C GLU A 58 -3.77 0.90 -14.44
N LEU A 59 -3.39 2.11 -13.99
CA LEU A 59 -2.08 2.71 -14.31
C LEU A 59 -0.91 1.96 -13.67
N CYS A 60 -1.09 1.47 -12.44
CA CYS A 60 -0.05 0.76 -11.70
C CYS A 60 0.08 -0.72 -12.09
N GLN A 61 -1.00 -1.34 -12.58
CA GLN A 61 -1.10 -2.77 -12.82
C GLN A 61 0.05 -3.33 -13.67
N PRO A 62 0.48 -2.70 -14.79
CA PRO A 62 1.59 -3.20 -15.60
C PRO A 62 2.93 -3.30 -14.85
N PHE A 63 3.05 -2.59 -13.73
CA PHE A 63 4.26 -2.54 -12.89
C PHE A 63 4.17 -3.43 -11.65
N ILE A 64 3.01 -4.07 -11.40
CA ILE A 64 2.83 -5.04 -10.33
C ILE A 64 3.13 -6.44 -10.89
N VAL A 65 4.06 -7.15 -10.26
CA VAL A 65 4.47 -8.49 -10.72
C VAL A 65 3.29 -9.47 -10.72
N ASP A 66 3.07 -10.16 -11.85
CA ASP A 66 1.97 -11.12 -12.07
C ASP A 66 1.88 -12.26 -11.05
N THR A 67 2.99 -12.57 -10.36
CA THR A 67 3.03 -13.58 -9.30
C THR A 67 2.24 -13.20 -8.04
N VAL A 68 1.79 -11.95 -7.91
CA VAL A 68 0.98 -11.52 -6.77
C VAL A 68 -0.49 -11.77 -7.06
N ARG A 69 -1.08 -12.74 -6.35
CA ARG A 69 -2.51 -13.11 -6.48
C ARG A 69 -3.49 -11.96 -6.25
N TYR A 70 -3.16 -11.02 -5.37
CA TYR A 70 -4.06 -9.95 -4.93
C TYR A 70 -3.45 -8.58 -5.21
N GLN A 71 -3.36 -8.22 -6.48
CA GLN A 71 -2.64 -7.02 -6.94
C GLN A 71 -3.26 -5.72 -6.40
N ARG A 72 -4.59 -5.64 -6.26
CA ARG A 72 -5.27 -4.47 -5.69
C ARG A 72 -4.87 -4.21 -4.24
N GLU A 73 -4.69 -5.26 -3.45
CA GLU A 73 -4.19 -5.14 -2.07
C GLU A 73 -2.75 -4.62 -2.01
N VAL A 74 -1.91 -4.90 -3.02
CA VAL A 74 -0.56 -4.33 -3.09
C VAL A 74 -0.62 -2.82 -3.12
N LEU A 75 -1.49 -2.28 -3.98
CA LEU A 75 -1.68 -0.83 -4.10
C LEU A 75 -2.35 -0.26 -2.85
N ALA A 76 -3.35 -0.94 -2.30
CA ALA A 76 -4.05 -0.51 -1.09
C ALA A 76 -3.11 -0.40 0.12
N VAL A 77 -2.25 -1.40 0.34
CA VAL A 77 -1.23 -1.39 1.40
C VAL A 77 -0.26 -0.22 1.22
N ALA A 78 0.22 0.00 0.00
CA ALA A 78 1.12 1.13 -0.29
C ALA A 78 0.44 2.49 -0.05
N LEU A 79 -0.80 2.67 -0.50
CA LEU A 79 -1.53 3.92 -0.32
C LEU A 79 -1.90 4.16 1.15
N ASN A 80 -2.27 3.12 1.89
CA ASN A 80 -2.51 3.22 3.33
C ASN A 80 -1.22 3.67 4.06
N TRP A 81 -0.08 3.08 3.70
CA TRP A 81 1.23 3.48 4.22
C TRP A 81 1.56 4.95 3.90
N ILE A 82 1.44 5.37 2.63
CA ILE A 82 1.71 6.76 2.20
C ILE A 82 0.76 7.75 2.89
N GLY A 83 -0.54 7.45 2.88
CA GLY A 83 -1.58 8.39 3.30
C GLY A 83 -1.74 8.53 4.82
N THR A 84 -1.23 7.59 5.61
CA THR A 84 -1.41 7.57 7.06
C THR A 84 -0.12 7.34 7.86
N ALA A 85 1.01 7.10 7.19
CA ALA A 85 2.25 6.65 7.82
C ALA A 85 2.05 5.39 8.69
N ALA A 86 1.08 4.53 8.34
CA ALA A 86 0.75 3.35 9.12
C ALA A 86 1.93 2.37 9.20
N THR A 87 2.29 1.95 10.42
CA THR A 87 3.32 0.93 10.62
C THR A 87 2.97 -0.39 9.92
N CYS A 88 3.98 -1.20 9.57
CA CYS A 88 3.75 -2.55 9.05
C CYS A 88 2.87 -3.39 9.99
N ARG A 89 3.02 -3.19 11.32
CA ARG A 89 2.28 -3.96 12.33
C ARG A 89 0.80 -3.59 12.39
N SER A 90 0.46 -2.31 12.27
CA SER A 90 -0.94 -1.87 12.18
C SER A 90 -1.60 -2.36 10.90
N GLN A 91 -0.86 -2.37 9.79
CA GLN A 91 -1.36 -2.87 8.51
C GLN A 91 -1.52 -4.39 8.48
N GLU A 92 -0.68 -5.14 9.19
CA GLU A 92 -0.79 -6.59 9.36
C GLU A 92 -2.17 -6.98 9.91
N VAL A 93 -2.60 -6.26 10.94
CA VAL A 93 -3.92 -6.46 11.55
C VAL A 93 -5.02 -5.95 10.63
N PHE A 94 -4.82 -4.78 10.00
CA PHE A 94 -5.83 -4.13 9.18
C PHE A 94 -6.19 -4.95 7.92
N PHE A 95 -5.19 -5.43 7.18
CA PHE A 95 -5.39 -6.20 5.95
C PHE A 95 -5.44 -7.72 6.17
N ASP A 96 -5.32 -8.20 7.41
CA ASP A 96 -5.12 -9.61 7.75
C ASP A 96 -3.99 -10.27 6.93
N LEU A 97 -2.86 -9.58 6.82
CA LEU A 97 -1.67 -10.06 6.14
C LEU A 97 -0.63 -10.53 7.15
N THR A 98 0.45 -11.16 6.69
CA THR A 98 1.64 -11.34 7.54
C THR A 98 2.55 -10.12 7.42
N TYR A 99 3.33 -9.83 8.45
CA TYR A 99 4.28 -8.71 8.44
C TYR A 99 5.17 -8.69 7.18
N SER A 100 5.73 -9.85 6.79
CA SER A 100 6.60 -9.96 5.62
C SER A 100 5.85 -9.72 4.31
N THR A 101 4.56 -10.07 4.24
CA THR A 101 3.70 -9.74 3.10
C THR A 101 3.44 -8.24 3.03
N VAL A 102 3.10 -7.60 4.16
CA VAL A 102 2.86 -6.15 4.23
C VAL A 102 4.10 -5.39 3.75
N HIS A 103 5.27 -5.69 4.31
CA HIS A 103 6.52 -5.02 3.95
C HIS A 103 6.84 -5.21 2.44
N LYS A 104 6.64 -6.41 1.88
CA LYS A 104 6.77 -6.65 0.43
C LYS A 104 5.75 -5.86 -0.39
N TYR A 105 4.50 -5.74 0.07
CA TYR A 105 3.44 -5.03 -0.63
C TYR A 105 3.68 -3.52 -0.64
N ILE A 106 4.15 -2.94 0.46
CA ILE A 106 4.57 -1.53 0.52
C ILE A 106 5.64 -1.27 -0.55
N ILE A 107 6.73 -2.03 -0.53
CA ILE A 107 7.84 -1.88 -1.49
C ILE A 107 7.35 -1.99 -2.94
N ARG A 108 6.58 -3.03 -3.25
CA ARG A 108 6.10 -3.29 -4.62
C ARG A 108 5.09 -2.24 -5.07
N GLY A 109 4.15 -1.87 -4.23
CA GLY A 109 3.08 -0.92 -4.55
C GLY A 109 3.62 0.48 -4.74
N VAL A 110 4.51 0.96 -3.86
CA VAL A 110 5.12 2.28 -4.06
C VAL A 110 6.01 2.31 -5.30
N ARG A 111 6.76 1.23 -5.59
CA ARG A 111 7.51 1.13 -6.84
C ARG A 111 6.58 1.22 -8.07
N ALA A 112 5.45 0.53 -8.04
CA ALA A 112 4.47 0.59 -9.13
C ALA A 112 3.89 2.00 -9.30
N ILE A 113 3.55 2.68 -8.20
CA ILE A 113 3.11 4.09 -8.22
C ILE A 113 4.18 4.98 -8.86
N LEU A 114 5.44 4.87 -8.45
CA LEU A 114 6.53 5.69 -9.00
C LEU A 114 6.73 5.45 -10.50
N LEU A 115 6.67 4.19 -10.95
CA LEU A 115 6.79 3.83 -12.36
C LEU A 115 5.61 4.37 -13.19
N ALA A 116 4.39 4.23 -12.68
CA ALA A 116 3.19 4.75 -13.32
C ALA A 116 3.17 6.29 -13.40
N LEU A 117 3.64 6.96 -12.34
CA LEU A 117 3.82 8.40 -12.36
C LEU A 117 4.88 8.82 -13.36
N ASN A 118 6.02 8.13 -13.43
CA ASN A 118 7.09 8.46 -14.36
C ASN A 118 6.69 8.24 -15.83
N SER A 119 5.89 7.21 -16.12
CA SER A 119 5.37 6.98 -17.47
C SER A 119 4.34 8.05 -17.87
N SER A 120 3.61 8.61 -16.91
CA SER A 120 2.58 9.63 -17.14
C SER A 120 3.14 11.06 -17.15
N MET A 121 4.13 11.33 -16.31
CA MET A 121 4.80 12.62 -16.15
C MET A 121 6.29 12.32 -15.98
N LYS A 122 7.15 12.72 -16.93
CA LYS A 122 8.59 12.50 -16.80
C LYS A 122 9.11 13.10 -15.49
N ILE A 123 9.39 12.26 -14.51
CA ILE A 123 9.94 12.70 -13.23
C ILE A 123 11.42 12.94 -13.48
N SER A 124 11.88 14.17 -13.27
CA SER A 124 13.31 14.45 -13.36
C SER A 124 14.06 13.65 -12.30
N THR A 125 14.98 12.80 -12.75
CA THR A 125 15.90 12.06 -11.90
C THR A 125 17.16 12.87 -11.57
N GLN A 126 17.27 14.11 -12.05
CA GLN A 126 18.40 14.98 -11.72
C GLN A 126 18.34 15.42 -10.25
N ILE A 127 19.33 14.97 -9.49
CA ILE A 127 19.48 15.34 -8.08
C ILE A 127 20.38 16.59 -7.99
N PRO A 128 19.96 17.66 -7.31
CA PRO A 128 20.79 18.84 -7.13
C PRO A 128 22.14 18.50 -6.47
N PRO A 129 23.28 19.04 -6.95
CA PRO A 129 24.61 18.74 -6.40
C PRO A 129 24.71 18.99 -4.89
N VAL A 130 24.01 20.00 -4.39
CA VAL A 130 23.95 20.35 -2.95
C VAL A 130 23.29 19.24 -2.12
N PHE A 131 22.31 18.54 -2.68
CA PHE A 131 21.64 17.42 -2.02
C PHE A 131 22.55 16.19 -1.96
N LEU A 132 23.24 15.89 -3.07
CA LEU A 132 24.22 14.79 -3.14
C LEU A 132 25.37 14.96 -2.15
N TYR A 133 25.84 16.20 -1.96
CA TYR A 133 26.89 16.51 -0.99
C TYR A 133 26.48 16.17 0.46
N LYS A 134 25.22 16.44 0.82
CA LYS A 134 24.69 16.14 2.17
C LYS A 134 24.20 14.70 2.33
N HIS A 135 23.78 14.07 1.23
CA HIS A 135 23.09 12.79 1.22
C HIS A 135 23.65 11.87 0.12
N SER A 136 24.94 11.54 0.24
CA SER A 136 25.72 10.80 -0.77
C SER A 136 25.14 9.42 -1.13
N TYR A 137 24.39 8.79 -0.23
CA TYR A 137 23.74 7.49 -0.45
C TYR A 137 22.54 7.54 -1.42
N PHE A 138 22.04 8.73 -1.77
CA PHE A 138 20.81 8.90 -2.56
C PHE A 138 21.06 9.15 -4.04
N HIS A 139 22.29 8.98 -4.54
CA HIS A 139 22.75 9.49 -5.85
C HIS A 139 21.93 9.08 -7.09
N GLN A 140 21.08 8.06 -6.99
CA GLN A 140 20.19 7.59 -8.06
C GLN A 140 18.79 7.19 -7.55
N ALA A 141 18.45 7.51 -6.30
CA ALA A 141 17.21 7.08 -5.69
C ALA A 141 16.13 8.15 -5.86
N LEU A 142 15.05 7.84 -6.56
CA LEU A 142 13.86 8.71 -6.60
C LEU A 142 13.16 8.79 -5.23
N GLY A 143 13.48 7.85 -4.35
CA GLY A 143 13.11 7.85 -2.94
C GLY A 143 13.73 6.66 -2.21
N ALA A 144 13.78 6.75 -0.87
CA ALA A 144 14.04 5.62 0.00
C ALA A 144 12.73 5.18 0.67
N ILE A 145 12.42 3.89 0.60
CA ILE A 145 11.27 3.28 1.26
C ILE A 145 11.81 2.26 2.24
N ASP A 146 11.68 2.55 3.53
CA ASP A 146 12.13 1.68 4.61
C ASP A 146 13.60 1.19 4.40
N GLY A 147 14.48 2.13 4.02
CA GLY A 147 15.90 1.88 3.73
C GLY A 147 16.21 1.28 2.34
N THR A 148 15.19 0.90 1.56
CA THR A 148 15.35 0.41 0.19
C THR A 148 15.35 1.58 -0.80
N HIS A 149 16.38 1.64 -1.66
CA HIS A 149 16.51 2.69 -2.67
C HIS A 149 15.95 2.19 -4.01
N PHE A 150 15.15 3.02 -4.70
CA PHE A 150 14.54 2.66 -5.99
C PHE A 150 15.09 3.53 -7.12
N GLN A 151 15.52 2.88 -8.19
CA GLN A 151 15.78 3.50 -9.47
C GLN A 151 14.54 3.34 -10.35
N VAL A 152 14.15 4.41 -11.03
CA VAL A 152 13.21 4.33 -12.15
C VAL A 152 14.04 4.54 -13.40
N THR A 153 14.23 3.45 -14.15
CA THR A 153 14.79 3.45 -15.51
C THR A 153 13.67 3.28 -16.52
#